data_AF-A0A1H9WMG4-F1
#
_entry.id   AF-A0A1H9WMG4-F1
#
_cell.length_a   1.000
_cell.length_b   1.000
_cell.length_c   1.000
_cell.angle_alpha   90.00
_cell.angle_beta   90.00
_cell.angle_gamma   90.00
#
_symmetry.space_group_name_H-M   'P 1'
#
loop_
_entity.id
_entity.type
_entity.pdbx_description
1 polymer ?
#
loop_
_entity_poly.entity_id
_entity_poly.type
_entity_poly.pdbx_seq_one_letter_code
_entity_poly.pdbx_strand_id
1 'polypeptide(L)' 'MDILTSAVFAWCAERRIGLRTQAGVSAASTAIELFERGYRTPDALFHALHGLSGTEMAHYG' A
#
# COMPACT_ATOMS: atom_id res chain seq x y z
N MET A 1 14.72 -5.97 5.35
CA MET A 1 13.77 -5.57 4.31
C MET A 1 12.93 -4.44 4.88
N ASP A 2 12.73 -3.37 4.12
CA ASP A 2 12.00 -2.19 4.59
C ASP A 2 10.48 -2.49 4.76
N ILE A 3 9.86 -1.88 5.77
CA ILE A 3 8.48 -2.16 6.21
C ILE A 3 7.48 -1.75 5.11
N LEU A 4 7.68 -0.57 4.51
CA LEU A 4 6.85 -0.05 3.42
C LEU A 4 6.99 -0.94 2.19
N THR A 5 8.25 -1.26 1.86
CA THR A 5 8.56 -2.08 0.69
C THR A 5 7.91 -3.46 0.79
N SER A 6 7.95 -4.09 1.96
CA SER A 6 7.31 -5.41 2.18
C SER A 6 5.79 -5.36 2.00
N ALA A 7 5.12 -4.36 2.58
CA ALA A 7 3.66 -4.23 2.49
C ALA A 7 3.19 -3.92 1.05
N VAL A 8 3.87 -2.99 0.37
CA VAL A 8 3.52 -2.60 -1.01
C VAL A 8 3.78 -3.75 -1.98
N PHE A 9 4.90 -4.49 -1.82
CA PHE A 9 5.17 -5.67 -2.65
C PHE A 9 4.13 -6.78 -2.43
N ALA A 10 3.75 -7.06 -1.18
CA ALA A 10 2.72 -8.03 -0.87
C ALA A 10 1.37 -7.66 -1.52
N TRP A 11 0.97 -6.39 -1.42
CA TRP A 11 -0.26 -5.88 -2.04
C TRP A 11 -0.22 -5.98 -3.58
N CYS A 12 0.91 -5.61 -4.18
CA CYS A 12 1.11 -5.73 -5.63
C CYS A 12 1.07 -7.20 -6.09
N ALA A 13 1.72 -8.10 -5.35
CA ALA A 13 1.77 -9.52 -5.67
C ALA A 13 0.40 -10.18 -5.59
N GLU A 14 -0.39 -9.86 -4.56
CA GLU A 14 -1.75 -10.37 -4.39
C GLU A 14 -2.66 -9.97 -5.56
N ARG A 15 -2.56 -8.72 -6.02
CA ARG A 15 -3.39 -8.18 -7.10
C ARG A 15 -2.85 -8.40 -8.50
N ARG A 16 -1.66 -9.02 -8.63
CA ARG A 16 -0.90 -9.14 -9.89
C ARG A 16 -0.69 -7.79 -10.59
N ILE A 17 -0.50 -6.74 -9.79
CA ILE A 17 -0.26 -5.38 -10.25
C ILE A 17 1.25 -5.12 -10.24
N GLY A 18 1.76 -4.49 -11.29
CA GLY A 18 3.15 -4.04 -11.30
C GLY A 18 3.34 -2.82 -10.40
N LEU A 19 4.42 -2.79 -9.60
CA LEU A 19 4.77 -1.63 -8.77
C LEU A 19 4.84 -0.31 -9.57
N ARG A 20 5.23 -0.39 -10.84
CA ARG A 20 5.37 0.75 -11.77
C ARG A 20 4.04 1.23 -12.37
N THR A 21 2.92 0.59 -12.02
CA THR A 21 1.59 1.04 -12.47
C THR A 21 1.07 2.15 -11.57
N GLN A 22 0.09 2.92 -12.05
CA GLN A 22 -0.57 3.95 -11.23
C GLN A 22 -1.13 3.39 -9.91
N ALA A 23 -1.68 2.17 -9.94
CA ALA A 23 -2.16 1.50 -8.74
C ALA A 23 -1.02 1.14 -7.76
N GLY A 24 0.13 0.69 -8.27
CA GLY A 24 1.31 0.41 -7.45
C GLY A 24 1.90 1.67 -6.82
N VAL A 25 1.94 2.78 -7.56
CA VAL A 25 2.40 4.08 -7.05
C VAL A 25 1.43 4.63 -6.01
N SER A 26 0.11 4.55 -6.25
CA SER A 26 -0.91 4.96 -5.28
C SER A 26 -0.82 4.15 -3.98
N ALA A 27 -0.66 2.83 -4.07
CA ALA A 27 -0.44 1.98 -2.90
C ALA A 27 0.84 2.34 -2.14
N ALA A 28 1.92 2.70 -2.84
CA ALA A 28 3.16 3.16 -2.20
C ALA A 28 2.97 4.48 -1.44
N SER A 29 2.28 5.47 -2.05
CA SER A 29 1.96 6.73 -1.39
C SER A 29 1.08 6.52 -0.15
N THR A 30 0.02 5.72 -0.26
CA THR A 30 -0.84 5.39 0.88
C THR A 30 -0.08 4.67 1.99
N ALA A 31 0.85 3.77 1.64
CA ALA A 31 1.69 3.08 2.62
C ALA A 31 2.56 4.08 3.41
N ILE A 32 3.12 5.10 2.75
CA ILE A 32 3.91 6.15 3.41
C ILE A 32 3.04 6.91 4.41
N GLU A 33 1.85 7.36 4.01
CA GLU A 33 0.93 8.07 4.90
C GLU A 33 0.52 7.24 6.12
N LEU A 34 0.24 5.95 5.92
CA LEU A 34 -0.07 5.03 7.00
C LEU A 34 1.12 4.87 7.95
N PHE A 35 2.34 4.77 7.42
CA PHE A 35 3.53 4.68 8.25
C PHE A 35 3.73 5.95 9.10
N GLU A 36 3.49 7.13 8.53
CA GLU A 36 3.49 8.40 9.26
C GLU A 36 2.38 8.49 10.32
N ARG A 37 1.22 7.86 10.08
CA ARG A 37 0.13 7.70 11.06
C ARG A 37 0.44 6.71 12.19
N GLY A 38 1.59 6.02 12.13
CA GLY A 38 2.06 5.13 13.20
C GLY A 38 1.96 3.64 12.88
N TYR A 39 1.61 3.25 11.66
CA TYR A 39 1.62 1.85 11.23
C TYR A 39 3.06 1.38 11.01
N ARG A 40 3.66 0.81 12.05
CA ARG A 40 5.08 0.40 12.06
C ARG A 40 5.33 -1.07 11.73
N THR A 41 4.30 -1.82 11.31
CA THR A 41 4.45 -3.22 10.95
C THR A 41 3.99 -3.47 9.52
N PRO A 42 4.69 -4.35 8.78
CA PRO A 42 4.35 -4.64 7.39
C PRO A 42 2.97 -5.27 7.25
N ASP A 43 2.55 -6.09 8.23
CA ASP A 43 1.23 -6.71 8.25
C ASP A 43 0.11 -5.68 8.45
N ALA A 44 0.28 -4.72 9.37
CA ALA A 44 -0.71 -3.68 9.59
C ALA A 44 -0.83 -2.74 8.39
N LEU A 45 0.29 -2.41 7.74
CA LEU A 45 0.29 -1.64 6.49
C LEU A 45 -0.39 -2.40 5.36
N PHE A 46 -0.06 -3.69 5.20
CA PHE A 46 -0.69 -4.53 4.19
C PHE A 46 -2.20 -4.65 4.41
N HIS A 47 -2.64 -4.88 5.64
CA HIS A 47 -4.06 -4.97 5.99
C HIS A 47 -4.79 -3.64 5.73
N ALA A 48 -4.18 -2.52 6.11
CA ALA A 48 -4.73 -1.20 5.85
C ALA A 48 -4.82 -0.89 4.34
N LEU A 49 -3.77 -1.21 3.56
CA LEU A 49 -3.79 -1.09 2.10
C LEU A 49 -4.87 -1.98 1.46
N HIS A 50 -5.03 -3.20 1.96
CA HIS A 50 -6.06 -4.13 1.50
C HIS A 50 -7.47 -3.59 1.79
N GLY A 51 -7.68 -3.00 2.96
CA GLY A 51 -8.95 -2.36 3.33
C GLY A 51 -9.34 -1.17 2.44
N LEU A 52 -8.35 -0.40 1.97
CA LEU A 52 -8.55 0.80 1.14
C LEU A 52 -8.79 0.50 -0.34
N SER A 53 -8.76 -0.77 -0.72
CA SER A 53 -8.58 -1.17 -2.11
C SER A 53 -9.85 -1.07 -2.96
N GLY A 54 -9.96 0.01 -3.74
CA GLY A 54 -10.79 0.10 -4.94
C GLY A 54 -11.56 1.41 -5.07
N THR A 55 -12.17 1.87 -3.98
CA THR A 55 -13.04 3.07 -3.98
C THR A 55 -12.41 4.23 -3.21
N GLU A 56 -11.63 3.96 -2.16
CA GLU A 56 -11.05 5.01 -1.30
C GLU A 56 -9.72 5.54 -1.83
N MET A 57 -8.90 4.71 -2.48
CA MET A 57 -7.66 5.17 -3.12
C MET A 57 -7.90 6.12 -4.30
N ALA A 58 -9.10 6.13 -4.88
CA ALA A 58 -9.50 7.09 -5.91
C ALA A 58 -9.71 8.52 -5.36
N HIS A 59 -9.86 8.67 -4.04
CA HIS A 59 -9.94 9.98 -3.37
C HIS A 59 -8.59 10.60 -3.04
N TYR A 60 -7.50 9.84 -3.24
CA TYR A 60 -6.11 10.24 -3.03
C TYR A 60 -5.38 10.51 -4.36
N GLY A 61 -6.11 10.93 -5.39
CA GLY A 61 -5.61 11.28 -6.72
C GLY A 61 -5.74 12.77 -7.02
#